data_AF-A0AA38PQJ0-F1
#
_entry.id   AF-A0AA38PQJ0-F1
#
_cell.length_a   1.000
_cell.length_b   1.000
_cell.length_c   1.000
_cell.angle_alpha   90.00
_cell.angle_beta   90.00
_cell.angle_gamma   90.00
#
_symmetry.space_group_name_H-M   'P 1'
#
loop_
_entity.id
_entity.type
_entity.pdbx_description
1 polymer ?
#
loop_
_entity_poly.entity_id
_entity_poly.type
_entity_poly.pdbx_seq_one_letter_code
_entity_poly.pdbx_strand_id
1 'polypeptide(L)'
;MESEVGLEVGLESEVGSSTISYSITGMDFVVDDNNDNDDTNNDDDSNIDNANIPNTLPSSHFLSLPRPSSSSLSSLSWSPTPNPSHAHVTPHPPPPIVDTSTLAAHDFDVDPRTGFMPPHPPIPHLPPSLEGIRYDLWETTLRVACESRLQLVDTQGEDAERGSEEWRGRVGKLPILSITPLLKSEVLLRRGHHVLAWILHFYIHTYPLHTPSILIPPPLTLPLLQISNELQLPPVLTYSDDVLYNWGLINPQRGVRKDNLKILTSFTGTPSESHFYLTSARIELIGVRALEVMQSMLDELFVGDLIAVRRITGYLRELGEVVGEMEGELRGIGEGCDPKVFFEEIRPWFRGFDSIHPQRPWVFQGIDDIGIDSPPYPNPPPTQLSGPSAGQSSLIHALDIFLGVRHAEGEEEALRKMRAYMPRHHRRFLSHLAESKRSLRGLVAGEGNEGNEVGHGEGQGEEGNEVGQEGQEKEGEGEEEEEEEGKKMLIEAYNQAVGALRKLRDAHFGIVARYIIVPAANASSSASGSAASAANRSAGASASAAVTSADDVNANASASSSAANANANANERKGEGEGKGEGEGGEGEGLRSRLKGTGGTDLARFLKSVRDDTKEAVISRE
;
A
#
# COMPACT_ATOMS: atom_id res chain seq x y z
N MET A 1 36.83 -76.13 8.18
CA MET A 1 35.53 -76.40 7.54
C MET A 1 35.15 -75.11 6.81
N GLU A 2 35.88 -74.72 5.76
CA GLU A 2 35.81 -75.25 4.37
C GLU A 2 34.38 -75.09 3.81
N SER A 3 34.12 -74.45 2.67
CA SER A 3 34.90 -74.33 1.43
C SER A 3 34.36 -73.23 0.48
N GLU A 4 35.29 -72.55 -0.21
CA GLU A 4 35.38 -72.20 -1.66
C GLU A 4 34.22 -71.46 -2.39
N VAL A 5 34.37 -70.32 -3.08
CA VAL A 5 35.31 -69.75 -4.13
C VAL A 5 35.06 -70.25 -5.57
N GLY A 6 34.83 -69.29 -6.49
CA GLY A 6 34.88 -69.38 -7.97
C GLY A 6 33.56 -68.99 -8.65
N LEU A 7 33.42 -68.10 -9.63
CA LEU A 7 34.30 -67.71 -10.75
C LEU A 7 33.80 -66.40 -11.42
N GLU A 8 34.73 -65.59 -11.95
CA GLU A 8 34.55 -64.40 -12.80
C GLU A 8 34.27 -64.73 -14.28
N VAL A 9 33.43 -63.90 -14.93
CA VAL A 9 33.55 -63.27 -16.27
C VAL A 9 32.35 -62.29 -16.36
N GLY A 10 32.44 -60.98 -16.61
CA GLY A 10 33.31 -60.18 -17.46
C GLY A 10 32.48 -59.67 -18.65
N LEU A 11 32.02 -58.42 -18.64
CA LEU A 11 31.71 -57.58 -19.82
C LEU A 11 31.39 -56.13 -19.38
N GLU A 12 32.32 -55.22 -19.70
CA GLU A 12 32.19 -53.76 -19.66
C GLU A 12 31.33 -53.27 -20.84
N SER A 13 30.51 -52.23 -20.61
CA SER A 13 30.21 -51.22 -21.63
C SER A 13 29.72 -49.93 -20.98
N GLU A 14 30.42 -48.84 -21.30
CA GLU A 14 30.16 -47.43 -20.97
C GLU A 14 28.84 -46.88 -21.57
N VAL A 15 28.65 -45.56 -21.34
CA VAL A 15 27.65 -44.61 -21.89
C VAL A 15 26.44 -44.40 -20.96
N GLY A 16 26.11 -43.21 -20.45
CA GLY A 16 26.62 -41.86 -20.63
C GLY A 16 25.70 -40.90 -19.85
N SER A 17 26.29 -40.00 -19.05
CA SER A 17 25.60 -38.96 -18.31
C SER A 17 25.25 -37.79 -19.25
N SER A 18 23.97 -37.49 -19.45
CA SER A 18 23.53 -36.30 -20.19
C SER A 18 23.22 -35.16 -19.23
N THR A 19 24.24 -34.33 -18.99
CA THR A 19 24.10 -32.95 -18.53
C THR A 19 23.72 -32.09 -19.73
N ILE A 20 22.52 -31.50 -19.72
CA ILE A 20 22.10 -30.52 -20.72
C ILE A 20 22.45 -29.13 -20.20
N SER A 21 23.59 -28.61 -20.64
CA SER A 21 23.98 -27.20 -20.58
C SER A 21 23.54 -26.51 -21.87
N TYR A 22 22.67 -25.49 -21.78
CA TYR A 22 22.41 -24.61 -22.91
C TYR A 22 23.32 -23.38 -22.84
N SER A 23 24.29 -23.36 -23.75
CA SER A 23 25.06 -22.19 -24.16
C SER A 23 24.24 -21.37 -25.16
N ILE A 24 24.10 -20.06 -24.93
CA ILE A 24 23.76 -19.10 -25.97
C ILE A 24 25.03 -18.31 -26.27
N THR A 25 25.62 -18.60 -27.42
CA THR A 25 26.67 -17.82 -28.09
C THR A 25 26.06 -16.65 -28.86
N GLY A 26 26.76 -15.51 -28.86
CA GLY A 26 26.84 -14.64 -30.03
C GLY A 26 26.42 -13.19 -29.81
N MET A 27 27.35 -12.36 -29.35
CA MET A 27 27.58 -11.04 -29.94
C MET A 27 29.01 -10.58 -29.64
N ASP A 28 29.79 -10.48 -30.72
CA ASP A 28 31.21 -10.17 -30.76
C ASP A 28 31.50 -8.73 -30.28
N PHE A 29 32.49 -8.60 -29.41
CA PHE A 29 33.25 -7.37 -29.21
C PHE A 29 34.69 -7.65 -29.66
N VAL A 30 35.14 -6.96 -30.70
CA VAL A 30 36.52 -6.97 -31.16
C VAL A 30 37.34 -6.12 -30.18
N VAL A 31 38.29 -6.76 -29.49
CA VAL A 31 39.36 -6.11 -28.76
C VAL A 31 40.66 -6.62 -29.36
N ASP A 32 41.36 -5.75 -30.08
CA ASP A 32 42.76 -5.95 -30.47
C ASP A 32 43.64 -5.42 -29.32
N ASP A 33 44.37 -6.33 -28.70
CA ASP A 33 45.54 -6.04 -27.87
C ASP A 33 46.78 -6.10 -28.77
N ASN A 34 47.66 -5.10 -28.68
CA ASN A 34 49.11 -5.27 -28.80
C ASN A 34 49.86 -4.03 -28.29
N ASN A 35 50.39 -4.17 -27.06
CA ASN A 35 51.79 -4.00 -26.66
C ASN A 35 52.65 -2.92 -27.36
N ASP A 36 53.25 -2.01 -26.58
CA ASP A 36 54.71 -2.04 -26.28
C ASP A 36 55.18 -0.80 -25.48
N ASN A 37 56.05 -1.11 -24.49
CA ASN A 37 57.06 -0.34 -23.75
C ASN A 37 57.41 1.09 -24.21
N ASP A 38 57.76 2.02 -23.31
CA ASP A 38 59.06 2.10 -22.62
C ASP A 38 59.23 3.41 -21.81
N ASP A 39 59.92 3.29 -20.66
CA ASP A 39 60.85 4.19 -19.98
C ASP A 39 60.74 5.75 -20.06
N THR A 40 60.62 6.41 -18.89
CA THR A 40 61.75 7.07 -18.17
C THR A 40 61.28 8.06 -17.08
N ASN A 41 62.01 8.01 -15.96
CA ASN A 41 61.96 8.88 -14.77
C ASN A 41 62.17 10.38 -15.07
N ASN A 42 61.57 11.23 -14.24
CA ASN A 42 62.28 12.38 -13.65
C ASN A 42 61.59 12.88 -12.37
N ASP A 43 62.45 13.27 -11.43
CA ASP A 43 62.23 13.54 -10.02
C ASP A 43 61.52 14.87 -9.66
N ASP A 44 60.97 14.83 -8.45
CA ASP A 44 60.84 15.86 -7.39
C ASP A 44 59.84 17.05 -7.48
N ASP A 45 58.97 17.02 -6.46
CA ASP A 45 58.44 18.09 -5.60
C ASP A 45 57.72 19.31 -6.22
N SER A 46 56.38 19.23 -6.22
CA SER A 46 55.53 20.30 -5.70
C SER A 46 54.12 19.80 -5.34
N ASN A 47 53.85 19.82 -4.05
CA ASN A 47 52.53 19.73 -3.43
C ASN A 47 51.61 20.88 -3.93
N ILE A 48 50.55 20.61 -4.70
CA ILE A 48 49.33 21.43 -4.88
C ILE A 48 48.13 20.50 -5.27
N ASP A 49 47.17 20.44 -4.35
CA ASP A 49 45.71 20.37 -4.48
C ASP A 49 45.00 19.43 -5.46
N ASN A 50 44.51 18.32 -4.90
CA ASN A 50 43.39 17.55 -5.44
C ASN A 50 42.07 18.13 -4.91
N ALA A 51 41.28 18.75 -5.79
CA ALA A 51 40.00 19.37 -5.44
C ALA A 51 38.91 18.31 -5.16
N ASN A 52 38.56 18.24 -3.87
CA ASN A 52 37.36 17.71 -3.23
C ASN A 52 36.04 17.75 -4.04
N ILE A 53 35.33 16.61 -4.06
CA ILE A 53 33.85 16.56 -4.07
C ILE A 53 33.44 15.91 -2.73
N PRO A 54 32.82 16.64 -1.77
CA PRO A 54 32.53 16.08 -0.46
C PRO A 54 31.20 15.32 -0.44
N ASN A 55 31.27 14.05 -0.04
CA ASN A 55 30.17 13.10 0.13
C ASN A 55 29.61 13.08 1.57
N THR A 56 29.72 14.18 2.31
CA THR A 56 29.27 14.28 3.69
C THR A 56 28.78 15.69 3.98
N LEU A 57 27.59 15.81 4.57
CA LEU A 57 27.08 17.08 5.08
C LEU A 57 28.07 17.68 6.12
N PRO A 58 28.24 19.01 6.16
CA PRO A 58 29.15 19.67 7.10
C PRO A 58 28.87 19.29 8.55
N SER A 59 29.89 19.22 9.41
CA SER A 59 29.74 18.91 10.85
C SER A 59 28.99 19.99 11.65
N SER A 60 28.67 21.12 11.02
CA SER A 60 27.82 22.19 11.53
C SER A 60 26.39 22.15 10.96
N HIS A 61 26.05 21.14 10.14
CA HIS A 61 24.75 20.98 9.53
C HIS A 61 23.80 20.30 10.53
N PHE A 62 22.62 20.87 10.78
CA PHE A 62 21.69 20.39 11.81
C PHE A 62 21.25 18.92 11.64
N LEU A 63 21.30 18.37 10.42
CA LEU A 63 21.04 16.94 10.14
C LEU A 63 22.25 16.00 10.39
N SER A 64 23.39 16.49 10.87
CA SER A 64 24.60 15.67 11.10
C SER A 64 24.68 15.04 12.50
N LEU A 65 23.56 14.91 13.21
CA LEU A 65 23.55 14.36 14.57
C LEU A 65 23.54 12.82 14.58
N PRO A 66 24.36 12.17 15.43
CA PRO A 66 24.38 10.71 15.53
C PRO A 66 23.12 10.17 16.21
N ARG A 67 22.65 9.01 15.73
CA ARG A 67 21.54 8.24 16.31
C ARG A 67 21.74 8.04 17.82
N PRO A 68 20.75 8.31 18.70
CA PRO A 68 20.83 7.85 20.08
C PRO A 68 20.79 6.31 20.10
N SER A 69 21.74 5.69 20.78
CA SER A 69 21.76 4.24 20.99
C SER A 69 20.60 3.81 21.87
N SER A 70 20.08 2.59 21.63
CA SER A 70 18.91 1.98 22.28
C SER A 70 19.04 1.72 23.79
N SER A 71 20.03 2.30 24.46
CA SER A 71 20.35 2.08 25.87
C SER A 71 19.74 3.11 26.84
N SER A 72 19.02 4.12 26.33
CA SER A 72 18.55 5.25 27.16
C SER A 72 17.08 5.20 27.60
N LEU A 73 16.31 4.17 27.20
CA LEU A 73 14.86 4.09 27.48
C LEU A 73 14.48 3.01 28.53
N SER A 74 15.44 2.51 29.30
CA SER A 74 15.23 1.40 30.25
C SER A 74 14.75 1.82 31.65
N SER A 75 14.11 2.98 31.83
CA SER A 75 13.69 3.42 33.17
C SER A 75 12.32 4.09 33.22
N LEU A 76 11.28 3.45 32.67
CA LEU A 76 9.89 3.73 33.06
C LEU A 76 9.14 2.41 33.18
N SER A 77 9.33 1.72 34.31
CA SER A 77 8.50 0.58 34.71
C SER A 77 7.13 1.08 35.19
N TRP A 78 6.07 0.67 34.51
CA TRP A 78 4.68 0.94 34.89
C TRP A 78 4.28 0.10 36.12
N SER A 79 3.84 0.75 37.21
CA SER A 79 3.22 0.08 38.36
C SER A 79 1.72 0.41 38.43
N PRO A 80 0.84 -0.54 38.79
CA PRO A 80 -0.60 -0.30 38.80
C PRO A 80 -1.08 0.41 40.09
N THR A 81 -2.09 1.24 39.91
CA THR A 81 -2.64 2.22 40.87
C THR A 81 -3.21 1.61 42.17
N PRO A 82 -3.23 2.39 43.27
CA PRO A 82 -4.29 2.27 44.27
C PRO A 82 -5.03 3.60 44.54
N ASN A 83 -6.26 3.42 45.05
CA ASN A 83 -7.34 4.37 45.33
C ASN A 83 -7.00 5.64 46.16
N PRO A 84 -7.88 6.65 46.18
CA PRO A 84 -7.56 8.01 46.58
C PRO A 84 -7.79 8.26 48.09
N SER A 85 -6.80 8.82 48.76
CA SER A 85 -7.05 9.75 49.88
C SER A 85 -5.79 10.56 50.21
N HIS A 86 -5.98 11.88 50.32
CA HIS A 86 -5.11 12.89 50.92
C HIS A 86 -3.69 13.15 50.35
N ALA A 87 -3.61 14.30 49.67
CA ALA A 87 -2.77 15.45 50.03
C ALA A 87 -1.58 15.85 49.13
N HIS A 88 -1.48 17.19 49.02
CA HIS A 88 -0.38 18.06 48.58
C HIS A 88 -0.15 18.31 47.08
N VAL A 89 -0.65 19.47 46.66
CA VAL A 89 -0.36 20.18 45.41
C VAL A 89 1.02 20.82 45.49
N THR A 90 1.89 20.53 44.51
CA THR A 90 3.02 21.38 44.12
C THR A 90 2.87 21.71 42.63
N PRO A 91 3.14 22.94 42.19
CA PRO A 91 2.89 23.36 40.81
C PRO A 91 3.94 22.74 39.87
N HIS A 92 3.48 21.96 38.90
CA HIS A 92 4.32 21.51 37.78
C HIS A 92 4.66 22.70 36.86
N PRO A 93 5.88 22.78 36.32
CA PRO A 93 6.21 23.76 35.28
C PRO A 93 5.43 23.44 33.99
N PRO A 94 5.07 24.45 33.18
CA PRO A 94 4.37 24.21 31.92
C PRO A 94 5.23 23.35 30.99
N PRO A 95 4.62 22.47 30.17
CA PRO A 95 5.36 21.64 29.24
C PRO A 95 6.16 22.52 28.26
N PRO A 96 7.38 22.10 27.87
CA PRO A 96 8.20 22.87 26.95
C PRO A 96 7.46 23.04 25.61
N ILE A 97 7.48 24.26 25.10
CA ILE A 97 6.96 24.60 23.78
C ILE A 97 7.76 23.78 22.75
N VAL A 98 7.07 22.89 22.06
CA VAL A 98 7.67 22.00 21.05
C VAL A 98 7.98 22.84 19.81
N ASP A 99 9.24 22.84 19.42
CA ASP A 99 9.73 23.44 18.19
C ASP A 99 9.13 22.70 16.98
N THR A 100 8.38 23.42 16.15
CA THR A 100 7.66 22.88 14.98
C THR A 100 8.52 22.82 13.71
N SER A 101 9.80 23.22 13.78
CA SER A 101 10.70 23.29 12.61
C SER A 101 11.21 21.94 12.08
N THR A 102 10.83 20.83 12.72
CA THR A 102 11.31 19.50 12.33
C THR A 102 10.20 18.45 12.28
N LEU A 103 9.50 18.42 11.15
CA LEU A 103 9.15 17.16 10.50
C LEU A 103 10.44 16.42 10.09
N ALA A 104 11.36 16.18 11.03
CA ALA A 104 12.63 15.55 10.71
C ALA A 104 12.34 14.11 10.24
N ALA A 105 12.57 13.89 8.95
CA ALA A 105 12.57 12.64 8.20
C ALA A 105 12.95 11.38 9.02
N HIS A 106 13.86 11.52 9.99
CA HIS A 106 14.39 10.43 10.80
C HIS A 106 13.40 9.86 11.85
N ASP A 107 12.53 10.68 12.45
CA ASP A 107 11.64 10.21 13.53
C ASP A 107 10.40 9.47 12.99
N PHE A 108 10.08 9.76 11.73
CA PHE A 108 8.90 9.29 11.03
C PHE A 108 9.17 8.27 9.92
N ASP A 109 10.44 7.92 9.65
CA ASP A 109 10.82 7.02 8.56
C ASP A 109 10.26 7.49 7.21
N VAL A 110 10.39 8.81 6.96
CA VAL A 110 10.02 9.48 5.72
C VAL A 110 11.30 10.05 5.10
N ASP A 111 11.88 9.37 4.12
CA ASP A 111 13.15 9.78 3.53
C ASP A 111 12.94 10.95 2.55
N PRO A 112 13.82 11.97 2.51
CA PRO A 112 13.68 13.11 1.60
C PRO A 112 13.74 12.76 0.10
N ARG A 113 14.22 11.57 -0.28
CA ARG A 113 14.39 11.15 -1.68
C ARG A 113 13.40 10.07 -2.10
N THR A 114 12.85 9.33 -1.14
CA THR A 114 11.95 8.19 -1.39
C THR A 114 10.61 8.29 -0.65
N GLY A 115 10.41 9.31 0.20
CA GLY A 115 9.15 9.56 0.90
C GLY A 115 8.87 8.44 1.88
N PHE A 116 7.68 7.85 1.82
CA PHE A 116 7.32 6.70 2.65
C PHE A 116 7.98 5.38 2.21
N MET A 117 8.65 5.34 1.04
CA MET A 117 9.47 4.20 0.65
C MET A 117 10.84 4.26 1.38
N PRO A 118 11.47 3.10 1.67
CA PRO A 118 12.74 3.07 2.38
C PRO A 118 13.87 3.80 1.61
N PRO A 119 14.85 4.38 2.32
CA PRO A 119 15.91 5.23 1.75
C PRO A 119 16.88 4.50 0.80
N HIS A 120 16.83 3.17 0.81
CA HIS A 120 17.61 2.28 -0.03
C HIS A 120 16.69 1.18 -0.56
N PRO A 121 17.00 0.57 -1.71
CA PRO A 121 16.29 -0.62 -2.17
C PRO A 121 16.18 -1.65 -1.04
N PRO A 122 14.98 -2.17 -0.77
CA PRO A 122 14.76 -3.27 0.18
C PRO A 122 15.76 -4.40 -0.02
N ILE A 123 16.23 -4.97 1.09
CA ILE A 123 17.15 -6.11 1.02
C ILE A 123 16.43 -7.29 0.30
N PRO A 124 17.09 -7.95 -0.65
CA PRO A 124 16.45 -8.99 -1.45
C PRO A 124 16.27 -10.31 -0.69
N HIS A 125 17.00 -10.51 0.41
CA HIS A 125 16.92 -11.69 1.27
C HIS A 125 17.45 -11.39 2.67
N LEU A 126 16.91 -12.09 3.67
CA LEU A 126 17.52 -12.22 4.99
C LEU A 126 18.91 -12.88 4.89
N PRO A 127 19.83 -12.58 5.84
CA PRO A 127 21.06 -13.35 5.98
C PRO A 127 20.75 -14.85 6.09
N PRO A 128 21.44 -15.74 5.34
CA PRO A 128 21.11 -17.16 5.33
C PRO A 128 21.11 -17.79 6.73
N SER A 129 22.05 -17.35 7.58
CA SER A 129 22.02 -17.65 9.00
C SER A 129 22.44 -16.44 9.82
N LEU A 130 21.82 -16.28 10.98
CA LEU A 130 22.21 -15.30 11.98
C LEU A 130 22.06 -15.94 13.37
N GLU A 131 23.14 -15.91 14.16
CA GLU A 131 23.18 -16.50 15.51
C GLU A 131 22.73 -17.99 15.55
N GLY A 132 23.09 -18.76 14.51
CA GLY A 132 22.76 -20.19 14.41
C GLY A 132 21.34 -20.49 13.93
N ILE A 133 20.50 -19.47 13.73
CA ILE A 133 19.15 -19.61 13.15
C ILE A 133 19.25 -19.55 11.62
N ARG A 134 18.50 -20.40 10.90
CA ARG A 134 18.58 -20.59 9.44
C ARG A 134 17.42 -19.91 8.69
N TYR A 135 17.51 -18.58 8.50
CA TYR A 135 16.46 -17.81 7.83
C TYR A 135 16.36 -18.06 6.32
N ASP A 136 17.39 -18.66 5.70
CA ASP A 136 17.31 -19.12 4.31
C ASP A 136 16.19 -20.15 4.07
N LEU A 137 15.70 -20.81 5.12
CA LEU A 137 14.54 -21.70 5.04
C LEU A 137 13.24 -20.94 4.70
N TRP A 138 13.02 -19.77 5.29
CA TRP A 138 11.89 -18.91 4.94
C TRP A 138 12.04 -18.39 3.50
N GLU A 139 13.21 -17.86 3.17
CA GLU A 139 13.50 -17.32 1.82
C GLU A 139 13.34 -18.39 0.74
N THR A 140 13.85 -19.60 0.97
CA THR A 140 13.69 -20.73 0.04
C THR A 140 12.24 -21.15 -0.10
N THR A 141 11.47 -21.14 0.99
CA THR A 141 10.05 -21.51 0.98
C THR A 141 9.24 -20.55 0.11
N LEU A 142 9.46 -19.24 0.26
CA LEU A 142 8.83 -18.22 -0.58
C LEU A 142 9.29 -18.33 -2.04
N ARG A 143 10.60 -18.43 -2.28
CA ARG A 143 11.16 -18.56 -3.62
C ARG A 143 10.57 -19.75 -4.37
N VAL A 144 10.47 -20.92 -3.72
CA VAL A 144 9.84 -22.11 -4.31
C VAL A 144 8.36 -21.87 -4.63
N ALA A 145 7.61 -21.13 -3.80
CA ALA A 145 6.21 -20.79 -4.10
C ALA A 145 6.10 -19.95 -5.39
N CYS A 146 6.93 -18.91 -5.51
CA CYS A 146 6.98 -18.04 -6.69
C CYS A 146 7.44 -18.80 -7.95
N GLU A 147 8.54 -19.56 -7.88
CA GLU A 147 9.10 -20.30 -9.02
C GLU A 147 8.19 -21.45 -9.49
N SER A 148 7.50 -22.12 -8.56
CA SER A 148 6.55 -23.19 -8.90
C SER A 148 5.26 -22.67 -9.53
N ARG A 149 5.06 -21.34 -9.54
CA ARG A 149 3.83 -20.68 -10.01
C ARG A 149 2.57 -21.33 -9.43
N LEU A 150 2.53 -21.41 -8.09
CA LEU A 150 1.36 -21.94 -7.40
C LEU A 150 0.10 -21.21 -7.89
N GLN A 151 -0.93 -21.99 -8.20
CA GLN A 151 -2.19 -21.47 -8.71
C GLN A 151 -3.18 -21.22 -7.55
N LEU A 152 -4.22 -20.44 -7.77
CA LEU A 152 -5.28 -20.27 -6.77
C LEU A 152 -6.11 -21.55 -6.70
N VAL A 153 -6.59 -21.89 -5.49
CA VAL A 153 -7.37 -23.14 -5.27
C VAL A 153 -8.61 -23.26 -6.17
N ASP A 154 -9.19 -22.15 -6.63
CA ASP A 154 -10.36 -22.13 -7.52
C ASP A 154 -10.04 -22.36 -9.00
N THR A 155 -8.76 -22.32 -9.39
CA THR A 155 -8.29 -22.43 -10.79
C THR A 155 -7.35 -23.62 -11.01
N GLN A 156 -7.06 -24.39 -9.97
CA GLN A 156 -6.12 -25.51 -10.01
C GLN A 156 -6.65 -26.72 -10.78
N GLY A 157 -5.77 -27.32 -11.60
CA GLY A 157 -5.92 -28.72 -12.04
C GLY A 157 -5.33 -29.70 -11.01
N GLU A 158 -5.59 -30.99 -11.16
CA GLU A 158 -5.19 -32.04 -10.19
C GLU A 158 -3.69 -32.01 -9.85
N ASP A 159 -2.81 -31.83 -10.83
CA ASP A 159 -1.36 -31.76 -10.62
C ASP A 159 -0.94 -30.50 -9.84
N ALA A 160 -1.62 -29.37 -10.08
CA ALA A 160 -1.36 -28.11 -9.37
C ALA A 160 -1.84 -28.17 -7.92
N GLU A 161 -2.92 -28.89 -7.65
CA GLU A 161 -3.41 -29.16 -6.29
C GLU A 161 -2.40 -29.99 -5.50
N ARG A 162 -1.89 -31.09 -6.09
CA ARG A 162 -0.85 -31.93 -5.48
C ARG A 162 0.41 -31.13 -5.17
N GLY A 163 0.91 -30.33 -6.13
CA GLY A 163 2.09 -29.49 -5.93
C GLY A 163 1.90 -28.46 -4.80
N SER A 164 0.70 -27.88 -4.70
CA SER A 164 0.35 -26.96 -3.62
C SER A 164 0.28 -27.65 -2.26
N GLU A 165 -0.30 -28.85 -2.20
CA GLU A 165 -0.36 -29.67 -0.99
C GLU A 165 1.05 -30.05 -0.50
N GLU A 166 1.92 -30.50 -1.40
CA GLU A 166 3.31 -30.81 -1.06
C GLU A 166 4.06 -29.58 -0.54
N TRP A 167 3.87 -28.41 -1.16
CA TRP A 167 4.48 -27.17 -0.70
C TRP A 167 3.96 -26.78 0.69
N ARG A 168 2.64 -26.80 0.93
CA ARG A 168 2.07 -26.57 2.27
C ARG A 168 2.57 -27.58 3.30
N GLY A 169 2.71 -28.85 2.91
CA GLY A 169 3.29 -29.90 3.74
C GLY A 169 4.76 -29.63 4.11
N ARG A 170 5.54 -29.00 3.23
CA ARG A 170 6.90 -28.53 3.56
C ARG A 170 6.87 -27.35 4.52
N VAL A 171 5.97 -26.37 4.34
CA VAL A 171 5.77 -25.25 5.28
C VAL A 171 5.49 -25.77 6.70
N GLY A 172 4.59 -26.73 6.83
CA GLY A 172 4.24 -27.33 8.12
C GLY A 172 5.35 -28.13 8.80
N LYS A 173 6.38 -28.56 8.05
CA LYS A 173 7.55 -29.31 8.56
C LYS A 173 8.75 -28.43 8.86
N LEU A 174 8.68 -27.12 8.60
CA LEU A 174 9.77 -26.20 8.93
C LEU A 174 10.01 -26.18 10.46
N PRO A 175 11.26 -26.00 10.92
CA PRO A 175 11.49 -25.66 12.31
C PRO A 175 10.92 -24.28 12.61
N ILE A 176 10.42 -24.09 13.83
CA ILE A 176 10.00 -22.76 14.32
C ILE A 176 11.27 -21.94 14.54
N LEU A 177 11.50 -20.93 13.69
CA LEU A 177 12.69 -20.08 13.78
C LEU A 177 12.44 -18.91 14.75
N SER A 178 13.36 -18.72 15.70
CA SER A 178 13.31 -17.55 16.60
C SER A 178 13.54 -16.26 15.84
N ILE A 179 12.83 -15.20 16.21
CA ILE A 179 13.01 -13.85 15.64
C ILE A 179 14.03 -13.01 16.41
N THR A 180 14.54 -13.50 17.56
CA THR A 180 15.39 -12.72 18.46
C THR A 180 16.58 -12.05 17.76
N PRO A 181 17.33 -12.72 16.86
CA PRO A 181 18.40 -12.08 16.11
C PRO A 181 17.92 -10.93 15.19
N LEU A 182 16.69 -11.00 14.67
CA LEU A 182 16.12 -9.98 13.77
C LEU A 182 15.73 -8.70 14.52
N LEU A 183 15.40 -8.78 15.81
CA LEU A 183 15.00 -7.63 16.65
C LEU A 183 16.03 -6.48 16.67
N LYS A 184 17.29 -6.78 16.31
CA LYS A 184 18.39 -5.81 16.25
C LYS A 184 18.32 -4.88 15.04
N SER A 185 17.46 -5.15 14.05
CA SER A 185 17.36 -4.37 12.83
C SER A 185 15.93 -4.37 12.29
N GLU A 186 15.32 -3.19 12.26
CA GLU A 186 13.99 -3.02 11.66
C GLU A 186 13.99 -3.43 10.18
N VAL A 187 15.07 -3.23 9.44
CA VAL A 187 15.21 -3.69 8.05
C VAL A 187 15.08 -5.21 7.95
N LEU A 188 15.69 -5.95 8.89
CA LEU A 188 15.58 -7.41 8.94
C LEU A 188 14.17 -7.85 9.37
N LEU A 189 13.55 -7.16 10.33
CA LEU A 189 12.16 -7.43 10.71
C LEU A 189 11.19 -7.18 9.55
N ARG A 190 11.35 -6.08 8.80
CA ARG A 190 10.53 -5.76 7.61
C ARG A 190 10.66 -6.85 6.56
N ARG A 191 11.88 -7.32 6.26
CA ARG A 191 12.08 -8.44 5.33
C ARG A 191 11.48 -9.74 5.88
N GLY A 192 11.61 -10.02 7.17
CA GLY A 192 10.99 -11.18 7.81
C GLY A 192 9.46 -11.15 7.71
N HIS A 193 8.84 -9.98 7.97
CA HIS A 193 7.40 -9.77 7.80
C HIS A 193 6.98 -10.00 6.35
N HIS A 194 7.67 -9.37 5.39
CA HIS A 194 7.44 -9.55 3.96
C HIS A 194 7.43 -11.03 3.60
N VAL A 195 8.49 -11.77 3.93
CA VAL A 195 8.62 -13.17 3.54
C VAL A 195 7.50 -14.03 4.15
N LEU A 196 7.22 -13.88 5.44
CA LEU A 196 6.22 -14.68 6.13
C LEU A 196 4.79 -14.32 5.72
N ALA A 197 4.47 -13.04 5.50
CA ALA A 197 3.16 -12.60 5.04
C ALA A 197 2.87 -13.10 3.61
N TRP A 198 3.87 -13.08 2.72
CA TRP A 198 3.75 -13.66 1.39
C TRP A 198 3.55 -15.19 1.43
N ILE A 199 4.31 -15.91 2.26
CA ILE A 199 4.12 -17.36 2.48
C ILE A 199 2.70 -17.63 3.03
N LEU A 200 2.23 -16.82 3.97
CA LEU A 200 0.86 -16.91 4.49
C LEU A 200 -0.16 -16.81 3.36
N HIS A 201 -0.05 -15.79 2.50
CA HIS A 201 -0.98 -15.61 1.38
C HIS A 201 -0.94 -16.77 0.38
N PHE A 202 0.24 -17.28 0.02
CA PHE A 202 0.34 -18.52 -0.77
C PHE A 202 -0.33 -19.71 -0.07
N TYR A 203 -0.13 -19.84 1.24
CA TYR A 203 -0.67 -20.94 2.04
C TYR A 203 -2.20 -20.92 2.11
N ILE A 204 -2.81 -19.78 2.43
CA ILE A 204 -4.27 -19.65 2.56
C ILE A 204 -4.98 -19.80 1.22
N HIS A 205 -4.43 -19.22 0.13
CA HIS A 205 -5.11 -19.15 -1.16
C HIS A 205 -4.93 -20.41 -2.01
N THR A 206 -4.03 -21.30 -1.60
CA THR A 206 -3.93 -22.66 -2.15
C THR A 206 -4.67 -23.70 -1.30
N TYR A 207 -5.21 -23.31 -0.13
CA TYR A 207 -5.77 -24.25 0.84
C TYR A 207 -7.12 -24.82 0.39
N PRO A 208 -7.34 -26.16 0.40
CA PRO A 208 -8.48 -26.80 -0.25
C PRO A 208 -9.85 -26.26 0.19
N LEU A 209 -10.72 -25.95 -0.77
CA LEU A 209 -12.02 -25.28 -0.53
C LEU A 209 -13.00 -26.11 0.31
N HIS A 210 -12.88 -27.44 0.30
CA HIS A 210 -13.77 -28.35 1.03
C HIS A 210 -13.49 -28.38 2.55
N THR A 211 -12.46 -27.68 3.02
CA THR A 211 -12.12 -27.62 4.44
C THR A 211 -12.79 -26.41 5.12
N PRO A 212 -13.44 -26.62 6.29
CA PRO A 212 -14.22 -25.58 6.95
C PRO A 212 -13.36 -24.45 7.54
N SER A 213 -12.10 -24.74 7.90
CA SER A 213 -11.13 -23.79 8.43
C SER A 213 -9.77 -23.99 7.78
N ILE A 214 -8.98 -22.92 7.76
CA ILE A 214 -7.60 -22.92 7.27
C ILE A 214 -6.68 -23.02 8.48
N LEU A 215 -5.97 -24.13 8.62
CA LEU A 215 -5.06 -24.36 9.73
C LEU A 215 -3.65 -23.90 9.35
N ILE A 216 -3.19 -22.81 9.96
CA ILE A 216 -1.89 -22.19 9.70
C ILE A 216 -0.88 -22.77 10.69
N PRO A 217 0.21 -23.41 10.22
CA PRO A 217 1.06 -24.23 11.07
C PRO A 217 1.98 -23.38 11.96
N PRO A 218 2.40 -23.88 13.15
CA PRO A 218 3.24 -23.13 14.09
C PRO A 218 4.52 -22.49 13.52
N PRO A 219 5.27 -23.13 12.58
CA PRO A 219 6.47 -22.55 11.97
C PRO A 219 6.23 -21.26 11.18
N LEU A 220 4.99 -21.02 10.75
CA LEU A 220 4.56 -19.79 10.10
C LEU A 220 3.86 -18.86 11.10
N THR A 221 2.94 -19.40 11.90
CA THR A 221 2.13 -18.66 12.86
C THR A 221 2.98 -17.88 13.87
N LEU A 222 3.84 -18.58 14.63
CA LEU A 222 4.53 -17.99 15.77
C LEU A 222 5.49 -16.85 15.38
N PRO A 223 6.41 -17.03 14.41
CA PRO A 223 7.31 -15.94 14.04
C PRO A 223 6.57 -14.78 13.37
N LEU A 224 5.52 -15.03 12.56
CA LEU A 224 4.75 -13.96 11.94
C LEU A 224 4.06 -13.11 13.01
N LEU A 225 3.37 -13.73 13.98
CA LEU A 225 2.72 -13.00 15.07
C LEU A 225 3.72 -12.16 15.89
N GLN A 226 4.90 -12.71 16.17
CA GLN A 226 5.94 -12.00 16.92
C GLN A 226 6.51 -10.80 16.12
N ILE A 227 6.82 -10.98 14.83
CA ILE A 227 7.32 -9.89 13.98
C ILE A 227 6.24 -8.82 13.79
N SER A 228 5.00 -9.22 13.53
CA SER A 228 3.86 -8.31 13.37
C SER A 228 3.64 -7.49 14.64
N ASN A 229 3.70 -8.10 15.82
CA ASN A 229 3.64 -7.36 17.08
C ASN A 229 4.79 -6.34 17.23
N GLU A 230 6.03 -6.76 16.95
CA GLU A 230 7.20 -5.87 17.04
C GLU A 230 7.08 -4.67 16.09
N LEU A 231 6.69 -4.91 14.83
CA LEU A 231 6.47 -3.86 13.83
C LEU A 231 5.18 -3.08 14.04
N GLN A 232 4.33 -3.52 14.97
CA GLN A 232 2.96 -3.04 15.20
C GLN A 232 2.10 -3.10 13.92
N LEU A 233 2.31 -4.12 13.10
CA LEU A 233 1.52 -4.43 11.91
C LEU A 233 0.61 -5.62 12.18
N PRO A 234 -0.50 -5.77 11.45
CA PRO A 234 -1.30 -6.99 11.50
C PRO A 234 -0.56 -8.17 10.85
N PRO A 235 -0.79 -9.42 11.28
CA PRO A 235 -0.18 -10.64 10.71
C PRO A 235 -0.84 -11.05 9.39
N VAL A 236 -0.79 -10.16 8.41
CA VAL A 236 -1.36 -10.31 7.06
C VAL A 236 -0.53 -9.48 6.09
N LEU A 237 -0.59 -9.79 4.80
CA LEU A 237 0.07 -8.99 3.78
C LEU A 237 -0.54 -7.58 3.73
N THR A 238 0.32 -6.57 3.73
CA THR A 238 -0.07 -5.16 3.72
C THR A 238 0.45 -4.45 2.48
N TYR A 239 -0.07 -3.24 2.21
CA TYR A 239 0.47 -2.37 1.17
C TYR A 239 1.96 -2.06 1.38
N SER A 240 2.42 -2.04 2.64
CA SER A 240 3.84 -1.86 2.93
C SER A 240 4.68 -3.02 2.38
N ASP A 241 4.18 -4.26 2.47
CA ASP A 241 4.86 -5.44 1.94
C ASP A 241 4.80 -5.52 0.41
N ASP A 242 3.67 -5.14 -0.19
CA ASP A 242 3.43 -5.27 -1.64
C ASP A 242 4.06 -4.16 -2.47
N VAL A 243 4.22 -2.97 -1.90
CA VAL A 243 4.66 -1.76 -2.61
C VAL A 243 5.91 -1.17 -1.98
N LEU A 244 5.83 -0.71 -0.73
CA LEU A 244 6.93 0.07 -0.11
C LEU A 244 8.22 -0.76 0.03
N TYR A 245 8.10 -2.04 0.33
CA TYR A 245 9.22 -2.95 0.56
C TYR A 245 9.42 -4.00 -0.57
N ASN A 246 8.75 -3.84 -1.73
CA ASN A 246 8.80 -4.79 -2.84
C ASN A 246 9.44 -4.25 -4.14
N TRP A 247 10.39 -3.32 -4.03
CA TRP A 247 11.01 -2.70 -5.21
C TRP A 247 12.54 -2.87 -5.19
N GLY A 248 13.15 -2.71 -6.35
CA GLY A 248 14.58 -2.63 -6.53
C GLY A 248 14.93 -1.80 -7.76
N LEU A 249 16.22 -1.64 -8.04
CA LEU A 249 16.68 -0.87 -9.21
C LEU A 249 16.90 -1.77 -10.43
N ILE A 250 16.51 -1.30 -11.61
CA ILE A 250 16.87 -1.92 -12.88
C ILE A 250 18.38 -1.76 -13.10
N ASN A 251 18.85 -0.51 -13.07
CA ASN A 251 20.27 -0.17 -13.12
C ASN A 251 20.67 0.62 -11.85
N PRO A 252 21.45 0.04 -10.93
CA PRO A 252 21.89 0.72 -9.71
C PRO A 252 22.60 2.06 -9.95
N GLN A 253 23.31 2.22 -11.07
CA GLN A 253 24.07 3.43 -11.39
C GLN A 253 23.18 4.63 -11.73
N ARG A 254 21.92 4.39 -12.11
CA ARG A 254 20.97 5.48 -12.43
C ARG A 254 20.28 6.06 -11.19
N GLY A 255 20.47 5.44 -10.03
CA GLY A 255 19.82 5.83 -8.77
C GLY A 255 18.32 5.57 -8.76
N VAL A 256 17.63 6.04 -7.71
CA VAL A 256 16.17 5.92 -7.60
C VAL A 256 15.50 6.90 -8.55
N ARG A 257 14.73 6.37 -9.51
CA ARG A 257 13.94 7.13 -10.49
C ARG A 257 12.69 6.31 -10.84
N LYS A 258 11.60 7.00 -11.20
CA LYS A 258 10.32 6.34 -11.56
C LYS A 258 10.45 5.29 -12.66
N ASP A 259 11.33 5.52 -13.63
CA ASP A 259 11.58 4.64 -14.78
C ASP A 259 12.69 3.60 -14.54
N ASN A 260 13.31 3.59 -13.34
CA ASN A 260 14.42 2.71 -13.00
C ASN A 260 14.06 1.71 -11.88
N LEU A 261 12.76 1.47 -11.66
CA LEU A 261 12.26 0.52 -10.66
C LEU A 261 11.93 -0.84 -11.27
N LYS A 262 12.13 -1.91 -10.49
CA LYS A 262 11.63 -3.26 -10.74
C LYS A 262 11.00 -3.85 -9.48
N ILE A 263 10.12 -4.81 -9.63
CA ILE A 263 9.50 -5.54 -8.50
C ILE A 263 10.33 -6.76 -8.14
N LEU A 264 10.38 -7.10 -6.85
CA LEU A 264 11.19 -8.21 -6.34
C LEU A 264 10.38 -9.51 -6.14
N THR A 265 9.13 -9.40 -5.71
CA THR A 265 8.26 -10.53 -5.32
C THR A 265 6.92 -10.41 -6.00
N SER A 266 6.38 -11.54 -6.48
CA SER A 266 5.13 -11.62 -7.23
C SER A 266 4.45 -12.96 -7.00
N PHE A 267 3.12 -13.01 -6.96
CA PHE A 267 2.34 -14.24 -6.81
C PHE A 267 2.28 -15.01 -8.13
N THR A 268 1.97 -14.30 -9.20
CA THR A 268 1.72 -14.84 -10.54
C THR A 268 2.95 -14.75 -11.44
N GLY A 269 3.84 -13.80 -11.18
CA GLY A 269 4.98 -13.50 -12.05
C GLY A 269 4.57 -12.90 -13.40
N THR A 270 3.31 -12.45 -13.53
CA THR A 270 2.82 -11.84 -14.76
C THR A 270 3.33 -10.40 -14.91
N PRO A 271 3.49 -9.92 -16.16
CA PRO A 271 3.77 -8.50 -16.41
C PRO A 271 2.71 -7.57 -15.80
N SER A 272 1.43 -7.99 -15.81
CA SER A 272 0.32 -7.23 -15.22
C SER A 272 0.49 -6.99 -13.72
N GLU A 273 0.91 -8.01 -12.98
CA GLU A 273 1.15 -7.89 -11.54
C GLU A 273 2.33 -6.96 -11.24
N SER A 274 3.44 -7.14 -11.97
CA SER A 274 4.61 -6.27 -11.84
C SER A 274 4.26 -4.82 -12.15
N HIS A 275 3.46 -4.58 -13.20
CA HIS A 275 3.03 -3.23 -13.57
C HIS A 275 2.10 -2.62 -12.52
N PHE A 276 1.17 -3.40 -11.95
CA PHE A 276 0.29 -2.95 -10.87
C PHE A 276 1.09 -2.40 -9.68
N TYR A 277 2.06 -3.16 -9.19
CA TYR A 277 2.93 -2.71 -8.08
C TYR A 277 3.83 -1.53 -8.47
N LEU A 278 4.37 -1.51 -9.71
CA LEU A 278 5.21 -0.40 -10.19
C LEU A 278 4.44 0.90 -10.28
N THR A 279 3.21 0.89 -10.77
CA THR A 279 2.34 2.08 -10.81
C THR A 279 2.18 2.66 -9.41
N SER A 280 1.89 1.83 -8.39
CA SER A 280 1.80 2.29 -7.00
C SER A 280 3.14 2.83 -6.47
N ALA A 281 4.26 2.13 -6.68
CA ALA A 281 5.57 2.58 -6.22
C ALA A 281 6.02 3.88 -6.88
N ARG A 282 5.68 4.11 -8.15
CA ARG A 282 5.97 5.37 -8.86
C ARG A 282 5.14 6.53 -8.32
N ILE A 283 3.87 6.30 -7.98
CA ILE A 283 3.03 7.30 -7.32
C ILE A 283 3.64 7.68 -5.96
N GLU A 284 4.13 6.72 -5.18
CA GLU A 284 4.83 7.00 -3.92
C GLU A 284 6.09 7.85 -4.14
N LEU A 285 6.89 7.58 -5.19
CA LEU A 285 8.05 8.40 -5.53
C LEU A 285 7.69 9.81 -6.04
N ILE A 286 6.62 9.95 -6.82
CA ILE A 286 6.10 11.27 -7.19
C ILE A 286 5.68 12.04 -5.92
N GLY A 287 5.14 11.33 -4.93
CA GLY A 287 4.77 11.83 -3.61
C GLY A 287 5.88 12.50 -2.81
N VAL A 288 7.15 12.21 -3.11
CA VAL A 288 8.29 12.89 -2.47
C VAL A 288 8.18 14.40 -2.66
N ARG A 289 7.94 14.85 -3.88
CA ARG A 289 7.76 16.27 -4.19
C ARG A 289 6.54 16.87 -3.49
N ALA A 290 5.47 16.11 -3.33
CA ALA A 290 4.30 16.57 -2.59
C ALA A 290 4.65 16.81 -1.11
N LEU A 291 5.40 15.90 -0.48
CA LEU A 291 5.84 16.05 0.90
C LEU A 291 6.80 17.23 1.10
N GLU A 292 7.73 17.44 0.17
CA GLU A 292 8.66 18.60 0.18
C GLU A 292 7.90 19.93 0.10
N VAL A 293 6.92 20.01 -0.80
CA VAL A 293 6.08 21.19 -1.00
C VAL A 293 5.17 21.42 0.20
N MET A 294 4.63 20.36 0.81
CA MET A 294 3.88 20.41 2.07
C MET A 294 4.73 20.95 3.22
N GLN A 295 5.96 20.46 3.38
CA GLN A 295 6.90 20.94 4.39
C GLN A 295 7.19 22.43 4.20
N SER A 296 7.50 22.85 2.96
CA SER A 296 7.79 24.26 2.64
C SER A 296 6.62 25.18 3.00
N MET A 297 5.38 24.74 2.76
CA MET A 297 4.19 25.48 3.18
C MET A 297 4.01 25.54 4.70
N LEU A 298 4.34 24.49 5.45
CA LEU A 298 4.29 24.52 6.92
C LEU A 298 5.30 25.51 7.50
N ASP A 299 6.49 25.62 6.91
CA ASP A 299 7.49 26.61 7.30
C ASP A 299 7.00 28.05 7.01
N GLU A 300 6.40 28.30 5.84
CA GLU A 300 5.82 29.60 5.52
C GLU A 300 4.60 29.95 6.40
N LEU A 301 3.77 28.95 6.74
CA LEU A 301 2.67 29.10 7.69
C LEU A 301 3.15 29.56 9.07
N PHE A 302 4.41 29.27 9.44
CA PHE A 302 5.01 29.75 10.68
C PHE A 302 5.35 31.26 10.63
N VAL A 303 5.80 31.76 9.47
CA VAL A 303 6.15 33.18 9.25
C VAL A 303 4.89 34.05 9.20
N GLY A 304 3.94 33.71 8.32
CA GLY A 304 2.60 34.31 8.30
C GLY A 304 2.48 35.75 7.77
N ASP A 305 3.48 36.27 7.04
CA ASP A 305 3.40 37.58 6.38
C ASP A 305 2.84 37.50 4.95
N LEU A 306 2.64 38.65 4.29
CA LEU A 306 2.13 38.71 2.91
C LEU A 306 3.05 38.01 1.89
N ILE A 307 4.37 37.97 2.14
CA ILE A 307 5.33 37.28 1.29
C ILE A 307 5.16 35.76 1.44
N ALA A 308 4.94 35.27 2.67
CA ALA A 308 4.65 33.88 2.97
C ALA A 308 3.36 33.43 2.26
N VAL A 309 2.30 34.25 2.27
CA VAL A 309 1.06 33.96 1.52
C VAL A 309 1.31 33.80 0.03
N ARG A 310 2.15 34.67 -0.57
CA ARG A 310 2.55 34.57 -1.99
C ARG A 310 3.32 33.29 -2.28
N ARG A 311 4.24 32.89 -1.40
CA ARG A 311 5.00 31.64 -1.53
C ARG A 311 4.10 30.41 -1.39
N ILE A 312 3.22 30.39 -0.39
CA ILE A 312 2.20 29.34 -0.20
C ILE A 312 1.33 29.21 -1.44
N THR A 313 0.94 30.33 -2.06
CA THR A 313 0.17 30.32 -3.32
C THR A 313 0.94 29.62 -4.44
N GLY A 314 2.24 29.87 -4.58
CA GLY A 314 3.12 29.17 -5.52
C GLY A 314 3.22 27.67 -5.23
N TYR A 315 3.46 27.32 -3.96
CA TYR A 315 3.57 25.93 -3.50
C TYR A 315 2.26 25.15 -3.68
N LEU A 316 1.09 25.78 -3.49
CA LEU A 316 -0.20 25.16 -3.75
C LEU A 316 -0.41 24.80 -5.22
N ARG A 317 0.03 25.67 -6.14
CA ARG A 317 -0.02 25.37 -7.58
C ARG A 317 0.89 24.20 -7.92
N GLU A 318 2.11 24.19 -7.38
CA GLU A 318 3.04 23.07 -7.54
C GLU A 318 2.46 21.77 -6.97
N LEU A 319 1.85 21.80 -5.79
CA LEU A 319 1.17 20.63 -5.21
C LEU A 319 0.07 20.11 -6.15
N GLY A 320 -0.72 21.00 -6.74
CA GLY A 320 -1.73 20.65 -7.74
C GLY A 320 -1.13 19.96 -8.97
N GLU A 321 0.02 20.42 -9.46
CA GLU A 321 0.76 19.78 -10.56
C GLU A 321 1.29 18.40 -10.19
N VAL A 322 1.89 18.25 -9.00
CA VAL A 322 2.40 16.97 -8.51
C VAL A 322 1.29 15.94 -8.35
N VAL A 323 0.15 16.32 -7.77
CA VAL A 323 -1.03 15.45 -7.66
C VAL A 323 -1.60 15.12 -9.04
N GLY A 324 -1.53 16.05 -9.99
CA GLY A 324 -1.83 15.79 -11.40
C GLY A 324 -0.89 14.76 -12.05
N GLU A 325 0.40 14.76 -11.73
CA GLU A 325 1.35 13.74 -12.19
C GLU A 325 1.03 12.35 -11.60
N MET A 326 0.67 12.28 -10.31
CA MET A 326 0.20 11.04 -9.70
C MET A 326 -1.05 10.48 -10.40
N GLU A 327 -1.97 11.38 -10.77
CA GLU A 327 -3.20 11.02 -11.50
C GLU A 327 -2.89 10.47 -12.90
N GLY A 328 -1.92 11.09 -13.60
CA GLY A 328 -1.43 10.60 -14.89
C GLY A 328 -0.83 9.20 -14.80
N GLU A 329 0.06 8.95 -13.83
CA GLU A 329 0.65 7.62 -13.60
C GLU A 329 -0.44 6.58 -13.30
N LEU A 330 -1.43 6.94 -12.49
CA LEU A 330 -2.55 6.06 -12.15
C LEU A 330 -3.41 5.73 -13.39
N ARG A 331 -3.72 6.71 -14.24
CA ARG A 331 -4.47 6.46 -15.50
C ARG A 331 -3.71 5.57 -16.48
N GLY A 332 -2.38 5.60 -16.46
CA GLY A 332 -1.49 4.79 -17.29
C GLY A 332 -1.51 3.29 -16.99
N ILE A 333 -2.16 2.85 -15.90
CA ILE A 333 -2.18 1.44 -15.47
C ILE A 333 -2.59 0.44 -16.58
N GLY A 334 -3.43 0.88 -17.53
CA GLY A 334 -3.89 0.05 -18.65
C GLY A 334 -2.82 -0.27 -19.70
N GLU A 335 -1.65 0.38 -19.64
CA GLU A 335 -0.54 0.15 -20.57
C GLU A 335 0.19 -1.16 -20.29
N GLY A 336 0.20 -1.62 -19.03
CA GLY A 336 0.89 -2.85 -18.66
C GLY A 336 0.12 -3.76 -17.72
N CYS A 337 -1.06 -3.38 -17.23
CA CYS A 337 -1.91 -4.24 -16.40
C CYS A 337 -3.26 -4.51 -17.08
N ASP A 338 -3.46 -5.75 -17.54
CA ASP A 338 -4.73 -6.17 -18.14
C ASP A 338 -5.85 -6.31 -17.07
N PRO A 339 -7.04 -5.72 -17.27
CA PRO A 339 -8.13 -5.80 -16.29
C PRO A 339 -8.61 -7.20 -15.97
N LYS A 340 -8.60 -8.12 -16.94
CA LYS A 340 -9.04 -9.50 -16.73
C LYS A 340 -7.99 -10.28 -15.94
N VAL A 341 -6.71 -10.19 -16.33
CA VAL A 341 -5.59 -10.79 -15.59
C VAL A 341 -5.56 -10.28 -14.15
N PHE A 342 -5.74 -8.98 -13.94
CA PHE A 342 -5.83 -8.43 -12.58
C PHE A 342 -6.98 -9.04 -11.78
N PHE A 343 -8.18 -9.07 -12.34
CA PHE A 343 -9.36 -9.52 -11.61
C PHE A 343 -9.35 -11.02 -11.28
N GLU A 344 -8.93 -11.84 -12.24
CA GLU A 344 -9.01 -13.30 -12.18
C GLU A 344 -7.76 -13.94 -11.59
N GLU A 345 -6.56 -13.42 -11.87
CA GLU A 345 -5.30 -14.08 -11.52
C GLU A 345 -4.55 -13.39 -10.38
N ILE A 346 -4.65 -12.06 -10.24
CA ILE A 346 -3.84 -11.28 -9.29
C ILE A 346 -4.63 -10.96 -8.01
N ARG A 347 -5.75 -10.25 -8.15
CA ARG A 347 -6.59 -9.77 -7.03
C ARG A 347 -6.97 -10.87 -6.03
N PRO A 348 -7.23 -12.14 -6.41
CA PRO A 348 -7.59 -13.16 -5.43
C PRO A 348 -6.49 -13.42 -4.38
N TRP A 349 -5.21 -13.26 -4.72
CA TRP A 349 -4.08 -13.39 -3.79
C TRP A 349 -4.05 -12.30 -2.72
N PHE A 350 -4.73 -11.17 -2.96
CA PHE A 350 -4.77 -10.03 -2.04
C PHE A 350 -5.96 -10.12 -1.08
N ARG A 351 -6.78 -11.17 -1.13
CA ARG A 351 -8.00 -11.22 -0.30
C ARG A 351 -7.64 -11.52 1.15
N GLY A 352 -7.89 -10.54 2.01
CA GLY A 352 -7.87 -10.75 3.45
C GLY A 352 -8.98 -11.67 3.96
N PHE A 353 -8.93 -12.00 5.25
CA PHE A 353 -9.93 -12.83 5.93
C PHE A 353 -11.34 -12.23 5.84
N ASP A 354 -11.45 -10.90 5.96
CA ASP A 354 -12.70 -10.14 5.94
C ASP A 354 -13.37 -10.05 4.55
N SER A 355 -12.67 -10.47 3.50
CA SER A 355 -13.05 -10.27 2.10
C SER A 355 -13.57 -11.56 1.44
N ILE A 356 -13.60 -12.69 2.15
CA ILE A 356 -14.05 -14.00 1.65
C ILE A 356 -15.38 -14.37 2.30
N HIS A 357 -16.39 -14.71 1.49
CA HIS A 357 -17.69 -15.20 1.97
C HIS A 357 -18.10 -16.52 1.28
N PRO A 358 -18.56 -17.55 2.03
CA PRO A 358 -18.56 -17.63 3.49
C PRO A 358 -17.14 -17.59 4.06
N GLN A 359 -16.97 -16.97 5.23
CA GLN A 359 -15.65 -16.84 5.85
C GLN A 359 -15.16 -18.22 6.28
N ARG A 360 -13.95 -18.60 5.83
CA ARG A 360 -13.22 -19.77 6.33
C ARG A 360 -12.26 -19.27 7.41
N PRO A 361 -12.47 -19.59 8.70
CA PRO A 361 -11.63 -19.11 9.78
C PRO A 361 -10.15 -19.43 9.55
N TRP A 362 -9.30 -18.43 9.70
CA TRP A 362 -7.84 -18.60 9.74
C TRP A 362 -7.44 -18.96 11.16
N VAL A 363 -7.05 -20.22 11.37
CA VAL A 363 -6.70 -20.75 12.68
C VAL A 363 -5.19 -20.83 12.79
N PHE A 364 -4.62 -19.89 13.54
CA PHE A 364 -3.21 -19.78 13.86
C PHE A 364 -2.82 -20.80 14.94
N GLN A 365 -2.16 -21.90 14.55
CA GLN A 365 -1.82 -22.99 15.45
C GLN A 365 -0.59 -22.70 16.31
N GLY A 366 -0.52 -23.34 17.49
CA GLY A 366 0.61 -23.25 18.43
C GLY A 366 0.53 -22.07 19.39
N ILE A 367 -0.50 -21.23 19.31
CA ILE A 367 -0.70 -20.09 20.21
C ILE A 367 -0.84 -20.54 21.67
N ASP A 368 -1.61 -21.60 21.92
CA ASP A 368 -1.93 -22.09 23.26
C ASP A 368 -0.74 -22.81 23.92
N ASP A 369 0.16 -23.38 23.11
CA ASP A 369 1.29 -24.18 23.57
C ASP A 369 2.42 -23.32 24.18
N ILE A 370 2.39 -22.00 23.99
CA ILE A 370 3.45 -21.09 24.44
C ILE A 370 3.35 -20.79 25.94
N GLY A 371 2.21 -21.06 26.61
CA GLY A 371 2.12 -21.06 28.08
C GLY A 371 2.49 -19.75 28.78
N ILE A 372 2.43 -18.60 28.10
CA ILE A 372 2.73 -17.29 28.70
C ILE A 372 1.42 -16.62 29.12
N ASP A 373 1.34 -16.17 30.37
CA ASP A 373 0.23 -15.38 30.93
C ASP A 373 -0.02 -14.05 30.18
N SER A 374 0.87 -13.67 29.26
CA SER A 374 0.80 -12.54 28.34
C SER A 374 1.56 -12.89 27.04
N PRO A 375 0.88 -13.48 26.03
CA PRO A 375 1.53 -13.76 24.76
C PRO A 375 2.06 -12.45 24.13
N PRO A 376 3.20 -12.47 23.41
CA PRO A 376 3.76 -11.28 22.75
C PRO A 376 2.95 -10.85 21.52
N TYR A 377 1.67 -11.20 21.46
CA TYR A 377 0.71 -10.89 20.41
C TYR A 377 -0.70 -11.00 21.00
N PRO A 378 -1.72 -10.31 20.43
CA PRO A 378 -3.08 -10.35 20.96
C PRO A 378 -3.62 -11.79 21.04
N ASN A 379 -4.22 -12.17 22.17
CA ASN A 379 -5.00 -13.40 22.33
C ASN A 379 -6.44 -13.04 22.73
N PRO A 380 -7.46 -13.29 21.87
CA PRO A 380 -7.34 -13.94 20.56
C PRO A 380 -6.61 -13.09 19.50
N PRO A 381 -6.03 -13.72 18.47
CA PRO A 381 -5.40 -13.00 17.36
C PRO A 381 -6.41 -12.05 16.67
N PRO A 382 -5.91 -11.01 15.97
CA PRO A 382 -6.77 -10.02 15.34
C PRO A 382 -7.80 -10.68 14.41
N THR A 383 -9.07 -10.33 14.59
CA THR A 383 -10.18 -10.89 13.79
C THR A 383 -10.42 -10.12 12.49
N GLN A 384 -9.81 -8.95 12.33
CA GLN A 384 -9.86 -8.14 11.11
C GLN A 384 -8.48 -8.17 10.47
N LEU A 385 -8.32 -9.03 9.47
CA LEU A 385 -7.10 -9.19 8.67
C LEU A 385 -7.42 -8.85 7.21
N SER A 386 -7.65 -7.57 6.96
CA SER A 386 -7.86 -7.01 5.63
C SER A 386 -6.61 -7.17 4.79
N GLY A 387 -6.77 -7.51 3.51
CA GLY A 387 -5.65 -7.61 2.59
C GLY A 387 -5.12 -6.24 2.17
N PRO A 388 -4.05 -6.21 1.35
CA PRO A 388 -3.45 -4.96 0.90
C PRO A 388 -4.42 -4.15 0.05
N SER A 389 -4.41 -2.83 0.26
CA SER A 389 -5.18 -1.89 -0.56
C SER A 389 -4.52 -0.51 -0.60
N ALA A 390 -4.82 0.29 -1.63
CA ALA A 390 -4.33 1.66 -1.75
C ALA A 390 -4.76 2.56 -0.57
N GLY A 391 -5.84 2.20 0.16
CA GLY A 391 -6.25 2.91 1.38
C GLY A 391 -5.23 2.82 2.52
N GLN A 392 -4.26 1.91 2.43
CA GLN A 392 -3.15 1.76 3.37
C GLN A 392 -1.92 2.61 2.98
N SER A 393 -1.95 3.36 1.87
CA SER A 393 -0.89 4.33 1.53
C SER A 393 -0.93 5.53 2.48
N SER A 394 0.19 5.84 3.13
CA SER A 394 0.29 7.01 4.01
C SER A 394 0.29 8.33 3.23
N LEU A 395 0.77 8.33 1.99
CA LEU A 395 0.79 9.51 1.12
C LEU A 395 -0.61 10.06 0.87
N ILE A 396 -1.57 9.19 0.57
CA ILE A 396 -2.96 9.60 0.32
C ILE A 396 -3.57 10.24 1.58
N HIS A 397 -3.31 9.68 2.76
CA HIS A 397 -3.79 10.26 4.03
C HIS A 397 -3.09 11.59 4.34
N ALA A 398 -1.80 11.72 4.02
CA ALA A 398 -1.05 12.95 4.23
C ALA A 398 -1.64 14.11 3.41
N LEU A 399 -1.99 13.86 2.14
CA LEU A 399 -2.64 14.84 1.27
C LEU A 399 -3.99 15.29 1.83
N ASP A 400 -4.80 14.35 2.31
CA ASP A 400 -6.12 14.62 2.89
C ASP A 400 -6.02 15.50 4.14
N ILE A 401 -5.16 15.10 5.08
CA ILE A 401 -4.94 15.82 6.33
C ILE A 401 -4.42 17.22 6.05
N PHE A 402 -3.44 17.34 5.16
CA PHE A 402 -2.79 18.62 4.86
C PHE A 402 -3.72 19.62 4.17
N LEU A 403 -4.52 19.16 3.20
CA LEU A 403 -5.52 19.99 2.54
C LEU A 403 -6.80 20.15 3.39
N GLY A 404 -6.88 19.56 4.58
CA GLY A 404 -8.04 19.69 5.46
C GLY A 404 -9.32 19.07 4.88
N VAL A 405 -9.19 18.00 4.09
CA VAL A 405 -10.33 17.24 3.56
C VAL A 405 -10.96 16.45 4.70
N ARG A 406 -12.24 16.71 4.99
CA ARG A 406 -13.00 15.98 6.00
C ARG A 406 -13.91 14.98 5.31
N HIS A 407 -13.88 13.73 5.77
CA HIS A 407 -14.73 12.67 5.27
C HIS A 407 -15.93 12.46 6.18
N ALA A 408 -17.01 11.91 5.64
CA ALA A 408 -18.16 11.50 6.45
C ALA A 408 -17.74 10.45 7.52
N GLU A 409 -18.47 10.38 8.64
CA GLU A 409 -18.08 9.60 9.83
C GLU A 409 -17.76 8.13 9.52
N GLY A 410 -18.52 7.51 8.62
CA GLY A 410 -18.30 6.11 8.21
C GLY A 410 -17.03 5.92 7.39
N GLU A 411 -16.74 6.85 6.48
CA GLU A 411 -15.57 6.87 5.62
C GLU A 411 -14.31 7.18 6.42
N GLU A 412 -14.37 8.15 7.33
CA GLU A 412 -13.27 8.49 8.25
C GLU A 412 -12.91 7.28 9.12
N GLU A 413 -13.90 6.58 9.67
CA GLU A 413 -13.69 5.37 10.45
C GLU A 413 -13.04 4.25 9.62
N ALA A 414 -13.43 4.10 8.35
CA ALA A 414 -12.81 3.14 7.44
C ALA A 414 -11.35 3.49 7.12
N LEU A 415 -11.06 4.77 6.83
CA LEU A 415 -9.69 5.25 6.62
C LEU A 415 -8.84 5.10 7.88
N ARG A 416 -9.38 5.45 9.05
CA ARG A 416 -8.70 5.28 10.35
C ARG A 416 -8.35 3.82 10.61
N LYS A 417 -9.22 2.87 10.27
CA LYS A 417 -8.91 1.43 10.33
C LYS A 417 -7.74 1.06 9.42
N MET A 418 -7.66 1.62 8.21
CA MET A 418 -6.55 1.36 7.30
C MET A 418 -5.20 1.85 7.85
N ARG A 419 -5.19 2.88 8.71
CA ARG A 419 -3.94 3.34 9.36
C ARG A 419 -3.28 2.23 10.19
N ALA A 420 -4.05 1.29 10.77
CA ALA A 420 -3.49 0.16 11.52
C ALA A 420 -2.59 -0.76 10.68
N TYR A 421 -2.71 -0.71 9.35
CA TYR A 421 -1.90 -1.48 8.39
C TYR A 421 -0.67 -0.70 7.90
N MET A 422 -0.49 0.55 8.32
CA MET A 422 0.65 1.38 7.97
C MET A 422 1.80 1.19 8.97
N PRO A 423 3.06 1.30 8.52
CA PRO A 423 4.21 1.35 9.41
C PRO A 423 4.01 2.32 10.57
N ARG A 424 4.42 1.92 11.79
CA ARG A 424 4.21 2.69 13.03
C ARG A 424 4.72 4.13 12.93
N HIS A 425 5.85 4.35 12.25
CA HIS A 425 6.43 5.67 12.08
C HIS A 425 5.61 6.54 11.11
N HIS A 426 5.06 5.96 10.04
CA HIS A 426 4.17 6.66 9.11
C HIS A 426 2.84 7.05 9.77
N ARG A 427 2.29 6.19 10.64
CA ARG A 427 1.13 6.58 11.45
C ARG A 427 1.42 7.78 12.36
N ARG A 428 2.58 7.79 13.02
CA ARG A 428 3.00 8.91 13.87
C ARG A 428 3.15 10.19 13.06
N PHE A 429 3.66 10.10 11.84
CA PHE A 429 3.69 11.23 10.91
C PHE A 429 2.29 11.79 10.64
N LEU A 430 1.33 10.92 10.31
CA LEU A 430 -0.05 11.35 10.05
C LEU A 430 -0.71 11.97 11.28
N SER A 431 -0.50 11.40 12.47
CA SER A 431 -0.97 12.00 13.73
C SER A 431 -0.36 13.37 13.98
N HIS A 432 0.96 13.50 13.83
CA HIS A 432 1.66 14.76 14.00
C HIS A 432 1.19 15.82 13.02
N LEU A 433 1.03 15.46 11.74
CA LEU A 433 0.52 16.34 10.70
C LEU A 433 -0.90 16.83 11.02
N ALA A 434 -1.77 15.95 11.53
CA ALA A 434 -3.15 16.29 11.90
C ALA A 434 -3.24 17.18 13.15
N GLU A 435 -2.26 17.10 14.06
CA GLU A 435 -2.18 17.90 15.29
C GLU A 435 -1.55 19.29 15.07
N SER A 436 -1.14 19.63 13.84
CA SER A 436 -0.60 20.95 13.53
C SER A 436 -1.60 22.05 13.89
N LYS A 437 -1.17 22.97 14.78
CA LYS A 437 -2.00 24.09 15.25
C LYS A 437 -2.37 25.07 14.14
N ARG A 438 -1.52 25.19 13.11
CA ARG A 438 -1.75 26.05 11.95
C ARG A 438 -2.18 25.17 10.79
N SER A 439 -3.47 25.18 10.49
CA SER A 439 -3.99 24.45 9.33
C SER A 439 -3.92 25.34 8.08
N LEU A 440 -3.45 24.77 6.97
CA LEU A 440 -3.45 25.44 5.67
C LEU A 440 -4.87 25.88 5.30
N ARG A 441 -5.85 24.98 5.46
CA ARG A 441 -7.25 25.27 5.19
C ARG A 441 -7.79 26.43 6.04
N GLY A 442 -7.41 26.51 7.32
CA GLY A 442 -7.80 27.61 8.21
C GLY A 442 -7.25 28.96 7.75
N LEU A 443 -5.98 29.01 7.34
CA LEU A 443 -5.40 30.20 6.72
C LEU A 443 -6.19 30.64 5.48
N VAL A 444 -6.45 29.70 4.55
CA VAL A 444 -7.13 30.00 3.27
C VAL A 444 -8.59 30.43 3.50
N ALA A 445 -9.27 29.85 4.48
CA ALA A 445 -10.65 30.19 4.83
C ALA A 445 -10.78 31.51 5.59
N GLY A 446 -9.68 32.12 6.04
CA GLY A 446 -9.72 33.31 6.89
C GLY A 446 -10.23 33.04 8.30
N GLU A 447 -10.14 31.79 8.77
CA GLU A 447 -10.44 31.43 10.15
C GLU A 447 -9.30 31.97 11.02
N GLY A 448 -9.50 33.15 11.62
CA GLY A 448 -8.49 33.87 12.38
C GLY A 448 -7.87 33.03 13.50
N ASN A 449 -6.54 33.10 13.63
CA ASN A 449 -5.80 32.56 14.76
C ASN A 449 -6.01 33.50 15.97
N GLU A 450 -7.15 33.39 16.68
CA GLU A 450 -7.47 34.15 17.92
C GLU A 450 -6.58 33.75 19.12
N GLY A 451 -5.30 33.42 18.91
CA GLY A 451 -4.44 32.80 19.92
C GLY A 451 -3.14 33.54 20.24
N ASN A 452 -2.87 34.71 19.67
CA ASN A 452 -1.58 35.37 19.90
C ASN A 452 -1.68 36.89 20.02
N GLU A 453 -2.45 37.36 21.02
CA GLU A 453 -2.16 38.66 21.63
C GLU A 453 -0.89 38.52 22.46
N VAL A 454 0.23 38.96 21.89
CA VAL A 454 1.43 39.26 22.67
C VAL A 454 1.07 40.45 23.56
N GLY A 455 0.96 40.20 24.87
CA GLY A 455 0.65 41.22 25.86
C GLY A 455 1.64 42.38 25.79
N HIS A 456 1.21 43.51 25.22
CA HIS A 456 1.85 44.78 25.44
C HIS A 456 1.33 45.37 26.75
N GLY A 457 2.23 45.44 27.73
CA GLY A 457 1.97 45.98 29.05
C GLY A 457 1.46 47.42 29.00
N GLU A 458 0.48 47.69 29.85
CA GLU A 458 -0.07 49.00 30.15
C GLU A 458 1.05 49.94 30.63
N GLY A 459 1.27 51.02 29.88
CA GLY A 459 2.05 52.18 30.28
C GLY A 459 1.22 53.44 30.13
N GLN A 460 0.92 54.08 31.25
CA GLN A 460 0.09 55.28 31.35
C GLN A 460 0.73 56.51 30.69
N GLY A 461 -0.11 57.28 29.98
CA GLY A 461 -0.16 58.75 29.96
C GLY A 461 0.99 59.55 29.33
N GLU A 462 0.68 60.32 28.29
CA GLU A 462 0.79 61.80 28.32
C GLU A 462 0.19 62.43 27.05
N GLU A 463 -0.53 63.53 27.27
CA GLU A 463 -1.16 64.38 26.25
C GLU A 463 -0.13 65.13 25.40
N GLY A 464 -0.41 65.30 24.11
CA GLY A 464 0.24 66.37 23.35
C GLY A 464 0.23 66.24 21.84
N ASN A 465 -0.49 67.18 21.21
CA ASN A 465 -0.20 67.81 19.92
C ASN A 465 -0.89 67.24 18.65
N GLU A 466 -1.99 67.90 18.27
CA GLU A 466 -2.53 67.92 16.91
C GLU A 466 -1.56 68.65 15.97
N VAL A 467 -0.97 67.93 15.01
CA VAL A 467 -0.42 68.50 13.77
C VAL A 467 -0.81 67.56 12.62
N GLY A 468 -1.32 68.16 11.54
CA GLY A 468 -2.16 67.50 10.54
C GLY A 468 -1.56 66.34 9.76
N GLN A 469 -2.42 65.39 9.44
CA GLN A 469 -2.23 64.35 8.44
C GLN A 469 -3.24 64.58 7.31
N GLU A 470 -2.89 65.39 6.34
CA GLU A 470 -3.44 65.27 4.98
C GLU A 470 -2.31 64.68 4.12
N GLY A 471 -2.28 63.35 3.99
CA GLY A 471 -1.24 62.66 3.22
C GLY A 471 -1.22 61.14 3.30
N GLN A 472 -1.93 60.50 4.24
CA GLN A 472 -1.81 59.05 4.48
C GLN A 472 -2.96 58.17 3.94
N GLU A 473 -4.02 58.76 3.39
CA GLU A 473 -5.19 58.00 2.91
C GLU A 473 -4.98 57.32 1.54
N LYS A 474 -3.94 57.68 0.78
CA LYS A 474 -3.68 57.10 -0.56
C LYS A 474 -2.75 55.90 -0.59
N GLU A 475 -1.97 55.65 0.47
CA GLU A 475 -1.08 54.48 0.54
C GLU A 475 -1.82 53.24 1.07
N GLY A 476 -2.81 53.41 1.95
CA GLY A 476 -3.60 52.30 2.51
C GLY A 476 -4.57 51.64 1.52
N GLU A 477 -5.17 52.40 0.59
CA GLU A 477 -6.09 51.83 -0.42
C GLU A 477 -5.39 50.84 -1.36
N GLY A 478 -4.09 51.06 -1.67
CA GLY A 478 -3.32 50.16 -2.54
C GLY A 478 -2.89 48.87 -1.85
N GLU A 479 -2.56 48.94 -0.56
CA GLU A 479 -2.16 47.76 0.24
C GLU A 479 -3.37 46.83 0.52
N GLU A 480 -4.55 47.39 0.81
CA GLU A 480 -5.78 46.62 0.99
C GLU A 480 -6.22 45.91 -0.31
N GLU A 481 -6.10 46.57 -1.46
CA GLU A 481 -6.38 45.94 -2.77
C GLU A 481 -5.40 44.80 -3.09
N GLU A 482 -4.11 44.97 -2.77
CA GLU A 482 -3.06 43.96 -2.99
C GLU A 482 -3.23 42.74 -2.07
N GLU A 483 -3.67 42.95 -0.83
CA GLU A 483 -3.99 41.88 0.13
C GLU A 483 -5.22 41.08 -0.30
N GLU A 484 -6.30 41.76 -0.72
CA GLU A 484 -7.51 41.13 -1.24
C GLU A 484 -7.26 40.34 -2.53
N GLU A 485 -6.44 40.85 -3.44
CA GLU A 485 -6.00 40.11 -4.63
C GLU A 485 -5.16 38.88 -4.24
N GLY A 486 -4.24 39.03 -3.29
CA GLY A 486 -3.44 37.93 -2.74
C GLY A 486 -4.30 36.80 -2.16
N LYS A 487 -5.32 37.15 -1.37
CA LYS A 487 -6.27 36.20 -0.78
C LYS A 487 -7.07 35.46 -1.85
N LYS A 488 -7.53 36.16 -2.89
CA LYS A 488 -8.23 35.53 -4.04
C LYS A 488 -7.34 34.53 -4.77
N MET A 489 -6.07 34.88 -5.01
CA MET A 489 -5.10 33.97 -5.63
C MET A 489 -4.81 32.75 -4.76
N LEU A 490 -4.71 32.94 -3.44
CA LEU A 490 -4.50 31.85 -2.49
C LEU A 490 -5.66 30.85 -2.51
N ILE A 491 -6.91 31.35 -2.42
CA ILE A 491 -8.13 30.52 -2.50
C ILE A 491 -8.18 29.76 -3.83
N GLU A 492 -7.83 30.43 -4.94
CA GLU A 492 -7.77 29.79 -6.24
C GLU A 492 -6.74 28.66 -6.29
N ALA A 493 -5.51 28.89 -5.82
CA ALA A 493 -4.45 27.88 -5.81
C ALA A 493 -4.81 26.69 -4.92
N TYR A 494 -5.39 26.94 -3.74
CA TYR A 494 -5.88 25.89 -2.85
C TYR A 494 -6.98 25.05 -3.53
N ASN A 495 -7.97 25.69 -4.15
CA ASN A 495 -9.04 25.00 -4.86
C ASN A 495 -8.53 24.20 -6.07
N GLN A 496 -7.48 24.68 -6.74
CA GLN A 496 -6.79 23.92 -7.81
C GLN A 496 -6.14 22.64 -7.26
N ALA A 497 -5.44 22.71 -6.11
CA ALA A 497 -4.84 21.54 -5.46
C ALA A 497 -5.90 20.52 -5.00
N VAL A 498 -6.97 20.98 -4.34
CA VAL A 498 -8.12 20.13 -3.97
C VAL A 498 -8.78 19.52 -5.21
N GLY A 499 -8.91 20.31 -6.28
CA GLY A 499 -9.42 19.85 -7.57
C GLY A 499 -8.55 18.76 -8.21
N ALA A 500 -7.21 18.85 -8.09
CA ALA A 500 -6.30 17.81 -8.54
C ALA A 500 -6.46 16.52 -7.73
N LEU A 501 -6.57 16.61 -6.40
CA LEU A 501 -6.83 15.44 -5.53
C LEU A 501 -8.16 14.77 -5.86
N ARG A 502 -9.21 15.56 -6.15
CA ARG A 502 -10.47 15.01 -6.64
C ARG A 502 -10.31 14.28 -7.97
N LYS A 503 -9.57 14.83 -8.94
CA LYS A 503 -9.29 14.16 -10.24
C LYS A 503 -8.56 12.84 -10.06
N LEU A 504 -7.59 12.78 -9.13
CA LEU A 504 -6.90 11.54 -8.75
C LEU A 504 -7.89 10.49 -8.24
N ARG A 505 -8.83 10.87 -7.37
CA ARG A 505 -9.89 9.98 -6.85
C ARG A 505 -10.87 9.56 -7.95
N ASP A 506 -11.23 10.46 -8.87
CA ASP A 506 -12.04 10.14 -10.05
C ASP A 506 -11.34 9.12 -10.96
N ALA A 507 -10.03 9.26 -11.19
CA ALA A 507 -9.23 8.29 -11.93
C ALA A 507 -9.20 6.93 -11.22
N HIS A 508 -8.98 6.92 -9.90
CA HIS A 508 -8.99 5.71 -9.08
C HIS A 508 -10.35 4.98 -9.15
N PHE A 509 -11.46 5.71 -9.03
CA PHE A 509 -12.80 5.15 -9.17
C PHE A 509 -13.02 4.54 -10.57
N GLY A 510 -12.56 5.23 -11.63
CA GLY A 510 -12.61 4.71 -13.00
C GLY A 510 -11.84 3.41 -13.18
N ILE A 511 -10.68 3.28 -12.53
CA ILE A 511 -9.89 2.04 -12.52
C ILE A 511 -10.65 0.95 -11.77
N VAL A 512 -11.16 1.20 -10.58
CA VAL A 512 -11.95 0.22 -9.84
C VAL A 512 -13.17 -0.25 -10.64
N ALA A 513 -13.85 0.67 -11.31
CA ALA A 513 -14.96 0.31 -12.19
C ALA A 513 -14.53 -0.67 -13.30
N ARG A 514 -13.40 -0.39 -13.96
CA ARG A 514 -12.89 -1.21 -15.07
C ARG A 514 -12.24 -2.53 -14.63
N TYR A 515 -11.53 -2.54 -13.51
CA TYR A 515 -10.71 -3.67 -13.05
C TYR A 515 -11.42 -4.57 -12.05
N ILE A 516 -12.52 -4.11 -11.43
CA ILE A 516 -13.23 -4.88 -10.40
C ILE A 516 -14.72 -4.98 -10.72
N ILE A 517 -15.42 -3.85 -10.89
CA ILE A 517 -16.88 -3.84 -10.99
C ILE A 517 -17.36 -4.50 -12.30
N VAL A 518 -16.83 -4.06 -13.44
CA VAL A 518 -17.20 -4.59 -14.75
C VAL A 518 -16.85 -6.08 -14.89
N PRO A 519 -15.64 -6.55 -14.55
CA PRO A 519 -15.32 -7.97 -14.55
C PRO A 519 -16.21 -8.80 -13.62
N ALA A 520 -16.53 -8.30 -12.42
CA ALA A 520 -17.43 -8.99 -11.50
C ALA A 520 -18.85 -9.14 -12.06
N ALA A 521 -19.40 -8.07 -12.66
CA ALA A 521 -20.71 -8.12 -13.29
C ALA A 521 -20.76 -9.10 -14.47
N ASN A 522 -19.72 -9.09 -15.32
CA ASN A 522 -19.61 -10.01 -16.45
C ASN A 522 -19.54 -11.47 -15.98
N ALA A 523 -18.74 -11.77 -14.96
CA ALA A 523 -18.62 -13.12 -14.41
C ALA A 523 -19.92 -13.63 -13.76
N SER A 524 -20.74 -12.74 -13.19
CA SER A 524 -22.07 -13.10 -12.70
C SER A 524 -23.07 -13.34 -13.83
N SER A 525 -23.02 -12.55 -14.91
CA SER A 525 -23.88 -12.74 -16.09
C SER A 525 -23.58 -14.04 -16.85
N SER A 526 -22.31 -14.45 -16.93
CA SER A 526 -21.93 -15.74 -17.52
C SER A 526 -22.35 -16.92 -16.66
N ALA A 527 -22.30 -16.79 -15.33
CA ALA A 527 -22.76 -17.82 -14.41
C ALA A 527 -24.29 -18.02 -14.49
N SER A 528 -25.08 -16.93 -14.51
CA SER A 528 -26.54 -17.01 -14.65
C SER A 528 -26.98 -17.48 -16.04
N GLY A 529 -26.28 -17.09 -17.10
CA GLY A 529 -26.53 -17.59 -18.46
C GLY A 529 -26.23 -19.09 -18.62
N SER A 530 -25.16 -19.59 -17.98
CA SER A 530 -24.83 -21.01 -17.96
C SER A 530 -25.83 -21.83 -17.12
N ALA A 531 -26.28 -21.28 -15.98
CA ALA A 531 -27.31 -21.90 -15.14
C ALA A 531 -28.69 -21.94 -15.85
N ALA A 532 -29.10 -20.86 -16.51
CA ALA A 532 -30.33 -20.82 -17.31
C ALA A 532 -30.26 -21.79 -18.51
N SER A 533 -29.10 -21.89 -19.16
CA SER A 533 -28.82 -22.86 -20.22
C SER A 533 -28.86 -24.32 -19.75
N ALA A 534 -28.38 -24.60 -18.53
CA ALA A 534 -28.47 -25.92 -17.91
C ALA A 534 -29.90 -26.27 -17.48
N ALA A 535 -30.62 -25.31 -16.89
CA ALA A 535 -32.03 -25.45 -16.50
C ALA A 535 -32.96 -25.69 -17.70
N ASN A 536 -32.70 -25.04 -18.84
CA ASN A 536 -33.47 -25.25 -20.06
C ASN A 536 -33.16 -26.61 -20.72
N ARG A 537 -31.96 -27.15 -20.50
CA ARG A 537 -31.61 -28.54 -20.91
C ARG A 537 -32.25 -29.60 -20.02
N SER A 538 -32.43 -29.33 -18.71
CA SER A 538 -33.19 -30.22 -17.82
C SER A 538 -34.71 -30.14 -18.00
N ALA A 539 -35.25 -28.99 -18.43
CA ALA A 539 -36.67 -28.86 -18.77
C ALA A 539 -37.04 -29.55 -20.10
N GLY A 540 -36.11 -29.57 -21.06
CA GLY A 540 -36.29 -30.28 -22.34
C GLY A 540 -36.17 -31.81 -22.26
N ALA A 541 -35.52 -32.34 -21.22
CA ALA A 541 -35.34 -33.79 -21.04
C ALA A 541 -36.53 -34.50 -20.37
N SER A 542 -37.48 -33.75 -19.78
CA SER A 542 -38.70 -34.31 -19.15
C SER A 542 -39.91 -34.38 -20.08
N ALA A 543 -39.75 -34.08 -21.38
CA ALA A 543 -40.82 -34.13 -22.39
C ALA A 543 -40.51 -35.08 -23.57
N SER A 544 -39.75 -36.16 -23.35
CA SER A 544 -39.57 -37.24 -24.34
C SER A 544 -39.57 -38.60 -23.67
N ALA A 545 -40.71 -38.96 -23.08
CA ALA A 545 -41.02 -40.35 -22.73
C ALA A 545 -42.54 -40.54 -22.58
N ALA A 546 -43.32 -40.39 -23.66
CA ALA A 546 -44.60 -41.08 -23.81
C ALA A 546 -45.20 -40.91 -25.23
N VAL A 547 -45.72 -42.03 -25.74
CA VAL A 547 -46.71 -42.21 -26.81
C VAL A 547 -46.21 -42.44 -28.24
N THR A 548 -46.47 -43.68 -28.63
CA THR A 548 -46.39 -44.33 -29.92
C THR A 548 -47.59 -43.99 -30.84
N SER A 549 -47.39 -44.27 -32.14
CA SER A 549 -48.38 -44.68 -33.18
C SER A 549 -49.00 -43.63 -34.12
N ALA A 550 -48.55 -43.74 -35.38
CA ALA A 550 -49.28 -43.78 -36.67
C ALA A 550 -50.00 -42.56 -37.28
N ASP A 551 -49.61 -42.32 -38.55
CA ASP A 551 -50.31 -41.78 -39.73
C ASP A 551 -50.90 -40.36 -39.71
N ASP A 552 -50.38 -39.43 -40.54
CA ASP A 552 -50.92 -39.16 -41.89
C ASP A 552 -50.17 -38.01 -42.62
N VAL A 553 -50.42 -37.91 -43.91
CA VAL A 553 -49.73 -37.19 -45.01
C VAL A 553 -49.94 -35.65 -45.00
N ASN A 554 -48.95 -34.87 -45.49
CA ASN A 554 -49.07 -33.88 -46.59
C ASN A 554 -48.28 -32.55 -46.47
N ALA A 555 -47.42 -32.33 -47.48
CA ALA A 555 -47.02 -31.15 -48.27
C ALA A 555 -46.83 -29.70 -47.71
N ASN A 556 -45.72 -29.13 -48.22
CA ASN A 556 -45.49 -27.76 -48.71
C ASN A 556 -45.76 -26.54 -47.79
N ALA A 557 -44.72 -25.73 -47.56
CA ALA A 557 -44.47 -24.53 -48.37
C ALA A 557 -43.42 -23.59 -47.72
N SER A 558 -42.55 -23.08 -48.57
CA SER A 558 -41.71 -21.90 -48.44
C SER A 558 -42.44 -20.65 -47.94
N ALA A 559 -41.79 -19.83 -47.10
CA ALA A 559 -41.74 -18.36 -47.28
C ALA A 559 -40.81 -17.68 -46.28
N SER A 560 -39.96 -16.82 -46.84
CA SER A 560 -39.12 -15.79 -46.23
C SER A 560 -39.96 -14.61 -45.72
N SER A 561 -39.50 -13.94 -44.66
CA SER A 561 -39.57 -12.46 -44.40
C SER A 561 -39.27 -12.24 -42.91
N SER A 562 -38.20 -11.55 -42.53
CA SER A 562 -38.06 -10.08 -42.46
C SER A 562 -39.17 -9.38 -41.67
N ALA A 563 -38.87 -8.95 -40.45
CA ALA A 563 -39.09 -7.55 -40.01
C ALA A 563 -38.63 -7.37 -38.56
N ALA A 564 -37.91 -6.29 -38.37
CA ALA A 564 -37.65 -5.65 -37.10
C ALA A 564 -38.95 -5.28 -36.36
N ASN A 565 -38.90 -5.21 -35.04
CA ASN A 565 -39.58 -4.12 -34.36
C ASN A 565 -38.90 -3.78 -33.03
N ALA A 566 -38.57 -2.50 -32.90
CA ALA A 566 -38.22 -1.86 -31.65
C ALA A 566 -39.49 -1.66 -30.81
N ASN A 567 -39.38 -1.67 -29.48
CA ASN A 567 -39.91 -0.54 -28.73
C ASN A 567 -39.29 -0.43 -27.33
N ALA A 568 -38.89 0.79 -27.01
CA ALA A 568 -38.65 1.25 -25.65
C ALA A 568 -39.99 1.53 -24.97
N ASN A 569 -40.08 1.31 -23.65
CA ASN A 569 -40.62 2.38 -22.80
C ASN A 569 -40.26 2.17 -21.33
N ALA A 570 -39.83 3.26 -20.72
CA ALA A 570 -39.71 3.44 -19.29
C ALA A 570 -41.09 3.56 -18.63
N ASN A 571 -41.20 3.15 -17.37
CA ASN A 571 -42.09 3.86 -16.46
C ASN A 571 -41.64 3.73 -15.01
N GLU A 572 -41.52 4.90 -14.37
CA GLU A 572 -41.35 5.09 -12.94
C GLU A 572 -42.65 4.71 -12.20
N ARG A 573 -42.53 4.04 -11.05
CA ARG A 573 -43.48 4.20 -9.94
C ARG A 573 -42.78 4.05 -8.60
N LYS A 574 -42.88 5.10 -7.78
CA LYS A 574 -42.65 5.11 -6.34
C LYS A 574 -43.69 4.24 -5.63
N GLY A 575 -43.28 3.57 -4.56
CA GLY A 575 -44.15 2.93 -3.59
C GLY A 575 -43.32 2.43 -2.39
N GLU A 576 -43.50 3.09 -1.25
CA GLU A 576 -42.99 2.68 0.06
C GLU A 576 -43.66 1.38 0.53
N GLY A 577 -42.93 0.56 1.28
CA GLY A 577 -43.45 -0.64 1.92
C GLY A 577 -42.36 -1.49 2.57
N GLU A 578 -42.14 -1.27 3.86
CA GLU A 578 -41.40 -2.20 4.73
C GLU A 578 -42.10 -3.57 4.73
N GLY A 579 -41.34 -4.63 4.49
CA GLY A 579 -41.80 -6.01 4.59
C GLY A 579 -40.63 -6.96 4.72
N LYS A 580 -40.37 -7.44 5.94
CA LYS A 580 -39.45 -8.55 6.23
C LYS A 580 -39.95 -9.81 5.51
N GLY A 581 -39.11 -10.37 4.64
CA GLY A 581 -39.27 -11.70 4.07
C GLY A 581 -37.92 -12.39 4.02
N GLU A 582 -37.69 -13.31 4.95
CA GLU A 582 -36.59 -14.28 4.88
C GLU A 582 -36.88 -15.26 3.74
N GLY A 583 -35.98 -15.34 2.76
CA GLY A 583 -36.09 -16.24 1.62
C GLY A 583 -34.83 -16.26 0.76
N GLU A 584 -34.08 -17.36 0.85
CA GLU A 584 -33.07 -17.89 -0.10
C GLU A 584 -31.91 -16.97 -0.54
N GLY A 585 -30.93 -16.81 0.36
CA GLY A 585 -29.68 -16.06 0.16
C GLY A 585 -28.53 -16.85 -0.48
N GLY A 586 -28.69 -17.35 -1.71
CA GLY A 586 -27.62 -18.04 -2.44
C GLY A 586 -26.86 -17.16 -3.44
N GLU A 587 -27.58 -16.48 -4.34
CA GLU A 587 -26.97 -15.81 -5.49
C GLU A 587 -26.62 -14.33 -5.21
N GLY A 588 -27.35 -13.66 -4.31
CA GLY A 588 -27.12 -12.25 -3.95
C GLY A 588 -25.90 -12.01 -3.06
N GLU A 589 -25.55 -12.98 -2.20
CA GLU A 589 -24.38 -12.88 -1.30
C GLU A 589 -23.06 -13.05 -2.05
N GLY A 590 -23.02 -13.94 -3.05
CA GLY A 590 -21.86 -14.13 -3.92
C GLY A 590 -21.50 -12.88 -4.72
N LEU A 591 -22.52 -12.16 -5.24
CA LEU A 591 -22.32 -10.90 -5.95
C LEU A 591 -21.81 -9.79 -5.01
N ARG A 592 -22.37 -9.67 -3.79
CA ARG A 592 -21.91 -8.70 -2.79
C ARG A 592 -20.48 -8.98 -2.32
N SER A 593 -20.10 -10.26 -2.17
CA SER A 593 -18.73 -10.67 -1.83
C SER A 593 -17.71 -10.27 -2.91
N ARG A 594 -18.05 -10.43 -4.20
CA ARG A 594 -17.15 -10.09 -5.32
C ARG A 594 -16.91 -8.59 -5.49
N LEU A 595 -17.88 -7.76 -5.06
CA LEU A 595 -17.83 -6.29 -5.11
C LEU A 595 -17.18 -5.66 -3.88
N LYS A 596 -16.84 -6.44 -2.84
CA LYS A 596 -16.05 -5.93 -1.71
C LYS A 596 -14.60 -5.68 -2.12
N GLY A 597 -13.99 -4.60 -1.62
CA GLY A 597 -12.55 -4.38 -1.74
C GLY A 597 -11.75 -5.51 -1.07
N THR A 598 -10.45 -5.58 -1.33
CA THR A 598 -9.52 -6.52 -0.66
C THR A 598 -9.42 -6.29 0.85
N GLY A 599 -9.91 -5.14 1.34
CA GLY A 599 -10.14 -4.85 2.76
C GLY A 599 -11.62 -4.74 3.16
N GLY A 600 -12.50 -5.50 2.51
CA GLY A 600 -13.87 -5.76 2.99
C GLY A 600 -14.92 -4.66 2.80
N THR A 601 -14.58 -3.47 2.26
CA THR A 601 -15.52 -2.35 2.03
C THR A 601 -16.33 -2.50 0.74
N ASP A 602 -17.54 -1.92 0.67
CA ASP A 602 -18.27 -1.72 -0.60
C ASP A 602 -17.53 -0.65 -1.41
N LEU A 603 -16.59 -1.13 -2.25
CA LEU A 603 -15.51 -0.32 -2.80
C LEU A 603 -16.03 0.84 -3.67
N ALA A 604 -17.11 0.59 -4.42
CA ALA A 604 -17.71 1.59 -5.29
C ALA A 604 -18.34 2.74 -4.49
N ARG A 605 -19.12 2.40 -3.45
CA ARG A 605 -19.77 3.38 -2.58
C ARG A 605 -18.73 4.20 -1.82
N PHE A 606 -17.77 3.51 -1.19
CA PHE A 606 -16.73 4.13 -0.39
C PHE A 606 -15.90 5.13 -1.21
N LEU A 607 -15.37 4.72 -2.37
CA LEU A 607 -14.57 5.60 -3.22
C LEU A 607 -15.37 6.77 -3.79
N LYS A 608 -16.65 6.56 -4.11
CA LYS A 608 -17.54 7.64 -4.54
C LYS A 608 -17.75 8.65 -3.42
N SER A 609 -18.00 8.20 -2.19
CA SER A 609 -18.18 9.07 -1.03
C SER A 609 -16.93 9.87 -0.73
N VAL A 610 -15.77 9.20 -0.60
CA VAL A 610 -14.47 9.86 -0.40
C VAL A 610 -14.22 10.92 -1.48
N ARG A 611 -14.48 10.60 -2.75
CA ARG A 611 -14.37 11.59 -3.83
C ARG A 611 -15.30 12.79 -3.61
N ASP A 612 -16.56 12.54 -3.32
CA ASP A 612 -17.57 13.58 -3.13
C ASP A 612 -17.19 14.48 -1.91
N ASP A 613 -16.68 13.92 -0.83
CA ASP A 613 -16.16 14.65 0.34
C ASP A 613 -14.98 15.58 -0.02
N THR A 614 -14.07 15.15 -0.91
CA THR A 614 -13.00 16.05 -1.46
C THR A 614 -13.58 17.29 -2.12
N LYS A 615 -14.70 17.14 -2.82
CA LYS A 615 -15.33 18.24 -3.56
C LYS A 615 -15.87 19.28 -2.58
N GLU A 616 -16.34 18.85 -1.41
CA GLU A 616 -16.86 19.72 -0.35
C GLU A 616 -15.75 20.49 0.37
N ALA A 617 -14.48 20.09 0.22
CA ALA A 617 -13.34 20.82 0.78
C ALA A 617 -12.99 22.12 0.03
N VAL A 618 -13.58 22.36 -1.15
CA VAL A 618 -13.43 23.60 -1.95
C VAL A 618 -13.97 24.79 -1.16
N ILE A 619 -13.20 25.89 -1.12
CA ILE A 619 -13.58 27.13 -0.44
C ILE A 619 -14.28 28.06 -1.44
N SER A 620 -15.46 28.57 -1.07
CA SER A 620 -16.22 29.52 -1.88
C SER A 620 -15.47 30.85 -2.03
N ARG A 621 -15.54 31.44 -3.22
CA ARG A 621 -15.18 32.84 -3.44
C ARG A 621 -16.38 33.68 -3.01
N GLU A 622 -16.36 34.22 -1.80
CA GLU A 622 -17.29 35.31 -1.45
C GLU A 622 -16.80 36.63 -2.06
#